data_AF-A0A200JCI4-F1
#
_entry.id   AF-A0A200JCI4-F1
#
_cell.length_a   1.000
_cell.length_b   1.000
_cell.length_c   1.000
_cell.angle_alpha   90.00
_cell.angle_beta   90.00
_cell.angle_gamma   90.00
#
_symmetry.space_group_name_H-M   'P 1'
#
loop_
_entity.id
_entity.type
_entity.pdbx_description
1 polymer ?
#
loop_
_entity_poly.entity_id
_entity_poly.type
_entity_poly.pdbx_seq_one_letter_code
_entity_poly.pdbx_strand_id
1 'polypeptide(L)'
;MEQEKQYRRELEQVQDDFIRENRKISDQFDQLFQEKQRFIREMEETGNAVRYTLGRHEEQAPIELSQVYHLIDEAQEEGLFLAKEQERLLEDKQEEIAFEHKKQTLGYEEKMIACQKERSEADA
;
A
#
# COMPACT_ATOMS: atom_id res chain seq x y z
N MET A 1 -38.39 9.80 -11.32
CA MET A 1 -37.32 10.81 -11.53
C MET A 1 -36.47 11.05 -10.29
N GLU A 2 -37.04 11.12 -9.07
CA GLU A 2 -36.29 11.31 -7.82
C GLU A 2 -35.23 10.22 -7.58
N GLN A 3 -35.62 8.94 -7.73
CA GLN A 3 -34.74 7.78 -7.50
C GLN A 3 -33.58 7.67 -8.51
N GLU A 4 -33.83 7.93 -9.80
CA GLU A 4 -32.74 7.94 -10.81
C GLU A 4 -31.71 9.05 -10.49
N LYS A 5 -32.17 10.22 -10.04
CA LYS A 5 -31.28 11.30 -9.60
C LYS A 5 -30.50 10.91 -8.34
N GLN A 6 -31.11 10.17 -7.43
CA GLN A 6 -30.44 9.65 -6.24
C GLN A 6 -29.33 8.66 -6.61
N TYR A 7 -29.60 7.68 -7.47
CA TYR A 7 -28.58 6.71 -7.90
C TYR A 7 -27.41 7.35 -8.64
N ARG A 8 -27.65 8.41 -9.42
CA ARG A 8 -26.56 9.20 -10.03
C ARG A 8 -25.65 9.85 -8.99
N ARG A 9 -26.23 10.45 -7.94
CA ARG A 9 -25.45 11.04 -6.83
C ARG A 9 -24.67 9.98 -6.06
N GLU A 10 -25.28 8.82 -5.82
CA GLU A 10 -24.60 7.70 -5.14
C GLU A 10 -23.43 7.18 -5.99
N LEU A 11 -23.57 7.13 -7.32
CA LEU A 11 -22.49 6.75 -8.23
C LEU A 11 -21.36 7.78 -8.27
N GLU A 12 -21.67 9.08 -8.27
CA GLU A 12 -20.67 10.16 -8.12
C GLU A 12 -19.90 10.01 -6.79
N GLN A 13 -20.60 9.73 -5.69
CA GLN A 13 -19.97 9.52 -4.40
C GLN A 13 -19.05 8.29 -4.40
N VAL A 14 -19.47 7.18 -5.03
CA VAL A 14 -18.63 5.98 -5.17
C VAL A 14 -17.35 6.29 -5.94
N GLN A 15 -17.42 7.12 -6.99
CA GLN A 15 -16.23 7.56 -7.75
C GLN A 15 -15.30 8.44 -6.91
N ASP A 16 -15.85 9.41 -6.18
CA ASP A 16 -15.06 10.29 -5.30
C ASP A 16 -14.37 9.50 -4.19
N ASP A 17 -15.08 8.55 -3.59
CA ASP A 17 -14.58 7.66 -2.55
C ASP A 17 -13.43 6.79 -3.11
N PHE A 18 -13.61 6.20 -4.30
CA PHE A 18 -12.57 5.41 -4.96
C PHE A 18 -11.31 6.23 -5.28
N ILE A 19 -11.47 7.46 -5.80
CA ILE A 19 -10.33 8.35 -6.08
C ILE A 19 -9.59 8.68 -4.78
N ARG A 20 -10.32 8.99 -3.72
CA ARG A 20 -9.74 9.32 -2.42
C ARG A 20 -8.98 8.14 -1.81
N GLU A 21 -9.55 6.94 -1.84
CA GLU A 21 -8.88 5.76 -1.31
C GLU A 21 -7.65 5.35 -2.12
N ASN A 22 -7.69 5.45 -3.46
CA ASN A 22 -6.50 5.21 -4.27
C ASN A 22 -5.37 6.19 -3.99
N ARG A 23 -5.70 7.48 -3.78
CA ARG A 23 -4.70 8.47 -3.37
C ARG A 23 -4.05 8.10 -2.04
N LYS A 24 -4.84 7.68 -1.04
CA LYS A 24 -4.31 7.22 0.24
C LYS A 24 -3.38 6.01 0.08
N ILE A 25 -3.74 5.04 -0.74
CA ILE A 25 -2.88 3.87 -1.01
C ILE A 25 -1.59 4.30 -1.71
N SER A 26 -1.67 5.21 -2.68
CA SER A 26 -0.48 5.77 -3.34
C SER A 26 0.45 6.46 -2.32
N ASP A 27 -0.10 7.28 -1.43
CA ASP A 27 0.67 7.95 -0.39
C ASP A 27 1.32 6.92 0.56
N GLN A 28 0.64 5.81 0.84
CA GLN A 28 1.18 4.70 1.65
C GLN A 28 2.33 3.97 0.96
N PHE A 29 2.25 3.74 -0.36
CA PHE A 29 3.37 3.19 -1.15
C PHE A 29 4.59 4.13 -1.12
N ASP A 30 4.37 5.43 -1.31
CA ASP A 30 5.45 6.42 -1.29
C ASP A 30 6.12 6.47 0.08
N GLN A 31 5.34 6.42 1.17
CA GLN A 31 5.87 6.34 2.53
C GLN A 31 6.69 5.06 2.73
N LEU A 32 6.14 3.89 2.38
CA LEU A 32 6.84 2.61 2.52
C LEU A 32 8.15 2.59 1.72
N PHE A 33 8.16 3.16 0.51
CA PHE A 33 9.36 3.31 -0.29
C PHE A 33 10.42 4.19 0.41
N GLN A 34 10.01 5.33 0.96
CA GLN A 34 10.91 6.21 1.70
C GLN A 34 11.49 5.53 2.95
N GLU A 35 10.66 4.78 3.70
CA GLU A 35 11.09 4.04 4.88
C GLU A 35 12.06 2.92 4.53
N LYS A 36 11.79 2.16 3.47
CA LYS A 36 12.71 1.14 2.94
C LYS A 36 14.07 1.74 2.55
N GLN A 37 14.07 2.88 1.86
CA GLN A 37 15.31 3.58 1.50
C GLN A 37 16.05 4.11 2.72
N ARG A 38 15.34 4.62 3.74
CA ARG A 38 15.93 5.04 5.02
C ARG A 38 16.57 3.85 5.72
N PHE A 39 15.85 2.74 5.84
CA PHE A 39 16.32 1.52 6.47
C PHE A 39 17.60 0.98 5.83
N ILE A 40 17.65 0.88 4.50
CA ILE A 40 18.84 0.42 3.78
C ILE A 40 20.06 1.29 4.12
N ARG A 41 19.91 2.63 4.11
CA ARG A 41 20.99 3.55 4.45
C ARG A 41 21.45 3.40 5.91
N GLU A 42 20.53 3.29 6.85
CA GLU A 42 20.85 3.10 8.27
C GLU A 42 21.60 1.78 8.52
N MET A 43 21.25 0.72 7.79
CA MET A 43 21.96 -0.56 7.83
C MET A 43 23.38 -0.46 7.27
N GLU A 44 23.55 0.22 6.13
CA GLU A 44 24.88 0.50 5.54
C GLU A 44 25.76 1.34 6.48
N GLU A 45 25.20 2.38 7.09
CA GLU A 45 25.88 3.22 8.08
C GLU A 45 26.29 2.41 9.31
N THR A 46 25.42 1.52 9.80
CA THR A 46 25.72 0.61 10.92
C THR A 46 26.87 -0.33 10.58
N GLY A 47 26.86 -0.95 9.40
CA GLY A 47 27.97 -1.79 8.93
C GLY A 47 29.30 -1.02 8.85
N ASN A 48 29.27 0.22 8.35
CA ASN A 48 30.44 1.09 8.28
C ASN A 48 30.95 1.50 9.68
N ALA A 49 30.05 1.81 10.61
CA ALA A 49 30.39 2.16 12.00
C ALA A 49 31.03 0.99 12.75
N VAL A 50 30.51 -0.23 12.55
CA VAL A 50 31.08 -1.47 13.09
C VAL A 50 32.49 -1.68 12.55
N ARG A 51 32.68 -1.54 11.22
CA ARG A 51 34.01 -1.62 10.59
C ARG A 51 35.00 -0.62 11.21
N TYR A 52 34.59 0.63 11.38
CA TYR A 52 35.45 1.70 11.88
C TYR A 52 35.83 1.54 13.36
N THR A 53 34.85 1.19 14.19
CA THR A 53 35.04 1.03 15.64
C THR A 53 35.97 -0.13 15.95
N LEU A 54 35.80 -1.25 15.24
CA LEU A 54 36.60 -2.45 15.45
C LEU A 54 38.01 -2.35 14.85
N GLY A 55 38.17 -1.63 13.72
CA GLY A 55 39.49 -1.32 13.16
C GLY A 55 40.36 -0.40 14.05
N ARG A 56 39.77 0.21 15.09
CA ARG A 56 40.48 1.01 16.11
C ARG A 56 40.77 0.26 17.40
N HIS A 57 40.19 -0.93 17.59
CA HIS A 57 40.23 -1.68 18.85
C HIS A 57 40.99 -3.02 18.76
N GLU A 58 41.84 -3.20 17.74
CA GLU A 58 42.65 -4.43 17.53
C GLU A 58 43.51 -4.86 18.74
N GLU A 59 43.67 -4.04 19.79
CA GLU A 59 44.50 -4.38 20.96
C GLU A 59 43.76 -5.02 22.16
N GLN A 60 42.42 -5.04 22.27
CA GLN A 60 41.79 -5.40 23.58
C GLN A 60 40.64 -6.42 23.65
N ALA A 61 40.07 -6.91 22.54
CA ALA A 61 39.20 -8.11 22.59
C ALA A 61 38.93 -8.67 21.17
N PRO A 62 38.96 -9.99 20.96
CA PRO A 62 38.51 -10.58 19.70
C PRO A 62 36.98 -10.59 19.71
N ILE A 63 36.36 -9.48 19.32
CA ILE A 63 34.96 -9.54 18.88
C ILE A 63 34.99 -10.31 17.55
N GLU A 64 34.26 -11.42 17.47
CA GLU A 64 34.09 -12.15 16.20
C GLU A 64 33.29 -11.27 15.23
N LEU A 65 34.01 -10.45 14.46
CA LEU A 65 33.50 -9.57 13.41
C LEU A 65 32.50 -10.29 12.50
N SER A 66 32.74 -11.57 12.22
CA SER A 66 31.85 -12.42 11.44
C SER A 66 30.45 -12.52 12.04
N GLN A 67 30.32 -12.64 13.37
CA GLN A 67 29.02 -12.74 14.03
C GLN A 67 28.26 -11.42 13.96
N VAL A 68 28.96 -10.28 14.11
CA VAL A 68 28.33 -8.96 14.04
C VAL A 68 27.84 -8.66 12.62
N TYR A 69 28.65 -8.97 11.59
CA TYR A 69 28.20 -8.81 10.20
C TYR A 69 27.05 -9.75 9.85
N HIS A 70 27.07 -11.00 10.35
CA HIS A 70 25.96 -11.93 10.15
C HIS A 70 24.65 -11.38 10.70
N LEU A 71 24.67 -10.79 11.89
CA LEU A 71 23.48 -10.17 12.49
C LEU A 71 22.97 -8.95 11.70
N ILE A 72 23.89 -8.17 11.13
CA ILE A 72 23.54 -7.04 10.26
C ILE A 72 22.87 -7.54 8.97
N ASP A 73 23.43 -8.59 8.36
CA ASP A 73 22.87 -9.18 7.15
C ASP A 73 21.49 -9.79 7.42
N GLU A 74 21.32 -10.55 8.51
CA GLU A 74 20.02 -11.10 8.93
C GLU A 74 18.98 -10.01 9.17
N ALA A 75 19.35 -8.94 9.88
CA ALA A 75 18.46 -7.81 10.12
C ALA A 75 18.06 -7.11 8.81
N GLN A 76 19.00 -6.98 7.87
CA GLN A 76 18.73 -6.41 6.55
C GLN A 76 17.75 -7.29 5.76
N GLU A 77 17.96 -8.61 5.73
CA GLU A 77 17.07 -9.55 5.06
C GLU A 77 15.65 -9.51 5.66
N GLU A 78 15.53 -9.54 6.99
CA GLU A 78 14.25 -9.46 7.68
C GLU A 78 13.53 -8.14 7.39
N GLY A 79 14.24 -7.01 7.47
CA GLY A 79 13.65 -5.70 7.18
C GLY A 79 13.17 -5.57 5.73
N LEU A 80 13.92 -6.11 4.77
CA LEU A 80 13.51 -6.15 3.37
C LEU A 80 12.31 -7.09 3.13
N PHE A 81 12.28 -8.21 3.84
CA PHE A 81 11.13 -9.11 3.82
C PHE A 81 9.86 -8.42 4.31
N LEU A 82 9.93 -7.75 5.46
CA LEU A 82 8.80 -7.01 6.04
C LEU A 82 8.32 -5.90 5.10
N ALA A 83 9.24 -5.15 4.49
CA ALA A 83 8.87 -4.12 3.51
C ALA A 83 8.11 -4.73 2.31
N LYS A 84 8.56 -5.88 1.82
CA LYS A 84 7.89 -6.60 0.72
C LYS A 84 6.53 -7.16 1.11
N GLU A 85 6.39 -7.65 2.35
CA GLU A 85 5.10 -8.10 2.87
C GLU A 85 4.10 -6.93 2.94
N GLN A 86 4.55 -5.76 3.39
CA GLN A 86 3.70 -4.55 3.39
C GLN A 86 3.38 -4.05 1.98
N GLU A 87 4.32 -4.10 1.04
CA GLU A 87 4.06 -3.80 -0.38
C GLU A 87 2.91 -4.67 -0.90
N ARG A 88 2.96 -5.98 -0.64
CA ARG A 88 1.91 -6.92 -1.06
C ARG A 88 0.56 -6.65 -0.40
N LEU A 89 0.52 -6.31 0.89
CA LEU A 89 -0.74 -5.97 1.57
C LEU A 89 -1.39 -4.72 0.97
N LEU A 90 -0.59 -3.74 0.53
CA LEU A 90 -1.10 -2.55 -0.16
C LEU A 90 -1.60 -2.89 -1.57
N GLU A 91 -0.94 -3.78 -2.30
CA GLU A 91 -1.41 -4.30 -3.59
C GLU A 91 -2.76 -5.02 -3.44
N ASP A 92 -2.86 -5.97 -2.50
CA ASP A 92 -4.09 -6.71 -2.21
C ASP A 92 -5.25 -5.76 -1.88
N LYS A 93 -4.98 -4.73 -1.06
CA LYS A 93 -5.96 -3.70 -0.72
C LYS A 93 -6.38 -2.85 -1.92
N GLN A 94 -5.45 -2.53 -2.82
CA GLN A 94 -5.76 -1.78 -4.03
C GLN A 94 -6.68 -2.58 -4.96
N GLU A 95 -6.42 -3.88 -5.11
CA GLU A 95 -7.26 -4.79 -5.88
C GLU A 95 -8.66 -4.92 -5.28
N GLU A 96 -8.77 -5.06 -3.96
CA GLU A 96 -10.07 -5.12 -3.26
C GLU A 96 -10.90 -3.85 -3.50
N ILE A 97 -10.28 -2.67 -3.39
CA ILE A 97 -10.95 -1.39 -3.62
C ILE A 97 -11.40 -1.26 -5.08
N ALA A 98 -10.58 -1.69 -6.05
CA ALA A 98 -10.95 -1.71 -7.46
C ALA A 98 -12.13 -2.66 -7.73
N PHE A 99 -12.13 -3.83 -7.09
CA PHE A 99 -13.21 -4.80 -7.20
C PHE A 99 -14.53 -4.25 -6.65
N GLU A 100 -14.52 -3.72 -5.42
CA GLU A 100 -15.74 -3.19 -4.79
C GLU A 100 -16.26 -1.94 -5.53
N HIS A 101 -15.39 -1.05 -5.99
CA HIS A 101 -15.80 0.09 -6.83
C HIS A 101 -16.52 -0.38 -8.10
N LYS A 102 -15.97 -1.37 -8.81
CA LYS A 102 -16.58 -1.92 -10.03
C LYS A 102 -17.95 -2.53 -9.72
N LYS A 103 -18.06 -3.32 -8.66
CA LYS A 103 -19.30 -3.95 -8.22
C LYS A 103 -20.38 -2.93 -7.87
N GLN A 104 -20.01 -1.88 -7.12
CA GLN A 104 -20.95 -0.81 -6.75
C GLN A 104 -21.39 0.00 -7.98
N THR A 105 -20.46 0.35 -8.87
CA THR A 105 -20.77 1.05 -10.13
C THR A 105 -21.79 0.27 -10.96
N LEU A 106 -21.51 -1.02 -11.22
CA LEU A 106 -22.44 -1.88 -11.98
C LEU A 106 -23.81 -1.98 -11.29
N GLY A 107 -23.84 -2.14 -9.96
CA GLY A 107 -25.09 -2.21 -9.21
C GLY A 107 -25.94 -0.95 -9.31
N TYR A 108 -25.33 0.24 -9.34
CA TYR A 108 -26.06 1.49 -9.54
C TYR A 108 -26.49 1.70 -10.99
N GLU A 109 -25.67 1.32 -11.97
CA GLU A 109 -26.02 1.35 -13.39
C GLU A 109 -27.24 0.45 -13.68
N GLU A 110 -27.27 -0.77 -13.14
CA GLU A 110 -28.40 -1.70 -13.29
C GLU A 110 -29.69 -1.13 -12.69
N LYS A 111 -29.62 -0.54 -11.49
CA LYS A 111 -30.76 0.13 -10.85
C LYS A 111 -31.29 1.29 -11.70
N MET A 112 -30.40 2.07 -12.32
CA MET A 112 -30.80 3.15 -13.21
C MET A 112 -31.49 2.64 -14.49
N ILE A 113 -30.97 1.56 -15.09
CA ILE A 113 -31.60 0.90 -16.25
C ILE A 113 -33.00 0.40 -15.89
N ALA A 114 -33.17 -0.21 -14.70
CA ALA A 114 -34.47 -0.66 -14.23
C ALA A 114 -35.48 0.51 -14.11
N CYS A 115 -35.08 1.62 -13.49
CA CYS A 115 -35.93 2.82 -13.40
C CYS A 115 -36.31 3.39 -14.78
N GLN A 116 -35.43 3.29 -15.77
CA GLN A 116 -35.72 3.75 -17.13
C GLN A 116 -36.71 2.83 -17.85
N LYS A 117 -36.58 1.50 -17.66
CA LYS A 117 -37.52 0.51 -18.21
C LYS A 117 -38.91 0.66 -17.61
N GLU A 118 -39.01 0.74 -16.28
CA GLU A 118 -40.29 0.96 -15.59
C GLU A 118 -40.99 2.23 -16.07
N ARG A 119 -40.23 3.30 -16.33
CA ARG A 119 -40.78 4.53 -16.92
C ARG A 119 -41.29 4.31 -18.34
N SER A 120 -40.51 3.64 -19.19
CA SER A 120 -40.93 3.36 -20.58
C SER A 120 -42.15 2.46 -20.67
N GLU A 121 -42.34 1.56 -19.70
CA GLU A 121 -43.52 0.69 -19.61
C GLU A 121 -44.73 1.42 -19.02
N ALA A 122 -44.53 2.41 -18.14
CA ALA A 122 -45.60 3.24 -17.60
C ALA A 122 -46.12 4.30 -18.60
N ASP A 123 -45.28 4.71 -19.55
CA ASP A 123 -45.61 5.69 -20.59
C ASP A 123 -46.20 5.04 -21.88
N ALA A 124 -46.29 3.71 -21.94
CA ALA A 124 -46.79 2.91 -23.08
C ALA A 124 -48.23 2.44 -22.89
#